data_AF-A0A7K3XQU0-F1
#
_entry.id   AF-A0A7K3XQU0-F1
#
_cell.length_a   1.000
_cell.length_b   1.000
_cell.length_c   1.000
_cell.angle_alpha   90.00
_cell.angle_beta   90.00
_cell.angle_gamma   90.00
#
_symmetry.space_group_name_H-M   'P 1'
#
loop_
_entity.id
_entity.type
_entity.pdbx_description
1 polymer ?
#
loop_
_entity_poly.entity_id
_entity_poly.type
_entity_poly.pdbx_seq_one_letter_code
_entity_poly.pdbx_strand_id
1 'polypeptide(L)'
;VLLMEQPRRFSVDIDIIVSPSIKRVKLEEYLSKIAGSSAFLRMELDERRSYKSGIPKAHYKFIFNSNFPNRNKEGNVISNPEREILLDIHFADNQYPTLIDRPIQTEWLVQKDEPLIVTTPDINSIIGDKLTAFAPNTTGIPYGVDKEKEILKQLFDVGCLFDLLTDLEIFKKSYLESAKAEIQYRPERNIISVEQVLRDTIDTSILIAKKDLLNNDIDKAKFHEINTGINQFGHFVYVGKFGILEAQVASSKAAYLAAIILSDYNGELQKFNLATPRIEYMITNPEYNFLNKRLKFVAQGEALFYWFQAINLIYTENR
;
A
#
# COMPACT_ATOMS: atom_id res chain seq x y z
N VAL A 1 11.72 -2.06 12.30
CA VAL A 1 10.29 -2.05 12.02
C VAL A 1 9.84 -0.65 12.38
N LEU A 2 9.58 0.19 11.38
CA LEU A 2 9.38 1.64 11.61
C LEU A 2 7.93 1.99 11.93
N LEU A 3 6.99 1.28 11.28
CA LEU A 3 5.55 1.52 11.42
C LEU A 3 4.87 0.51 12.34
N MET A 4 5.24 -0.76 12.24
CA MET A 4 4.70 -1.86 13.06
C MET A 4 5.75 -2.31 14.07
N GLU A 5 5.38 -3.07 15.09
CA GLU A 5 6.37 -3.68 16.00
C GLU A 5 7.04 -4.90 15.37
N GLN A 6 6.26 -5.69 14.63
CA GLN A 6 6.74 -6.85 13.89
C GLN A 6 6.65 -6.63 12.37
N PRO A 7 7.64 -7.08 11.61
CA PRO A 7 7.64 -6.98 10.17
C PRO A 7 6.61 -7.94 9.59
N ARG A 8 5.77 -7.46 8.66
CA ARG A 8 4.75 -8.30 8.00
C ARG A 8 5.21 -8.80 6.63
N ARG A 9 6.04 -8.01 5.93
CA ARG A 9 6.65 -8.33 4.65
C ARG A 9 7.97 -7.59 4.50
N PHE A 10 8.83 -8.03 3.58
CA PHE A 10 10.01 -7.29 3.19
C PHE A 10 9.66 -6.11 2.28
N SER A 11 10.27 -4.95 2.52
CA SER A 11 10.33 -3.82 1.60
C SER A 11 11.80 -3.56 1.29
N VAL A 12 12.10 -3.32 0.02
CA VAL A 12 13.48 -3.12 -0.48
C VAL A 12 13.72 -1.68 -0.93
N ASP A 13 12.67 -0.87 -0.92
CA ASP A 13 12.65 0.53 -1.33
C ASP A 13 12.60 1.42 -0.08
N ILE A 14 13.34 2.53 -0.13
CA ILE A 14 13.32 3.59 0.88
C ILE A 14 12.65 4.81 0.24
N ASP A 15 11.55 5.26 0.82
CA ASP A 15 10.84 6.46 0.40
C ASP A 15 11.10 7.60 1.39
N ILE A 16 11.51 8.78 0.89
CA ILE A 16 11.66 9.99 1.72
C ILE A 16 11.00 11.20 1.10
N ILE A 17 10.50 12.09 1.95
CA ILE A 17 10.06 13.43 1.55
C ILE A 17 11.20 14.41 1.82
N VAL A 18 11.51 15.24 0.83
CA VAL A 18 12.55 16.25 0.90
C VAL A 18 11.93 17.61 0.59
N SER A 19 12.30 18.64 1.36
CA SER A 19 11.77 20.00 1.11
C SER A 19 12.02 20.43 -0.34
N PRO A 20 11.04 21.06 -1.02
CA PRO A 20 11.18 21.49 -2.40
C PRO A 20 12.23 22.60 -2.58
N SER A 21 12.68 23.22 -1.49
CA SER A 21 13.78 24.20 -1.50
C SER A 21 15.16 23.57 -1.69
N ILE A 22 15.32 22.26 -1.44
CA ILE A 22 16.58 21.54 -1.63
C ILE A 22 16.77 21.25 -3.12
N LYS A 23 17.77 21.90 -3.72
CA LYS A 23 18.16 21.69 -5.12
C LYS A 23 18.91 20.37 -5.30
N ARG A 24 18.81 19.79 -6.51
CA ARG A 24 19.51 18.56 -6.93
C ARG A 24 20.99 18.53 -6.51
N VAL A 25 21.75 19.59 -6.80
CA VAL A 25 23.19 19.65 -6.47
C VAL A 25 23.44 19.43 -4.97
N LYS A 26 22.69 20.13 -4.12
CA LYS A 26 22.82 20.00 -2.66
C LYS A 26 22.37 18.64 -2.16
N LEU A 27 21.31 18.08 -2.74
CA LEU A 27 20.87 16.72 -2.42
C LEU A 27 21.96 15.70 -2.77
N GLU A 28 22.50 15.75 -3.99
CA GLU A 28 23.54 14.84 -4.47
C GLU A 28 24.85 14.97 -3.68
N GLU A 29 25.17 16.15 -3.14
CA GLU A 29 26.26 16.33 -2.17
C GLU A 29 26.05 15.52 -0.88
N TYR A 30 24.83 15.47 -0.33
CA TYR A 30 24.53 14.64 0.83
C TYR A 30 24.57 13.15 0.48
N LEU A 31 23.93 12.75 -0.62
CA LEU A 31 23.84 11.35 -1.03
C LEU A 31 25.23 10.77 -1.39
N SER A 32 26.10 11.55 -2.01
CA SER A 32 27.46 11.10 -2.36
C SER A 32 28.32 10.81 -1.13
N LYS A 33 28.09 11.51 0.00
CA LYS A 33 28.77 11.21 1.27
C LYS A 33 28.39 9.84 1.81
N ILE A 34 27.14 9.41 1.62
CA ILE A 34 26.67 8.09 2.05
C ILE A 34 27.42 7.00 1.27
N ALA A 35 27.58 7.17 -0.05
CA ALA A 35 28.35 6.24 -0.86
C ALA A 35 29.83 6.20 -0.45
N GLY A 36 30.43 7.36 -0.12
CA GLY A 36 31.85 7.44 0.25
C GLY A 36 32.21 6.99 1.67
N SER A 37 31.22 6.81 2.56
CA SER A 37 31.46 6.52 4.00
C SER A 37 30.80 5.24 4.52
N SER A 38 30.16 4.47 3.64
CA SER A 38 29.37 3.28 4.00
C SER A 38 29.76 2.06 3.15
N ALA A 39 28.97 0.99 3.23
CA ALA A 39 29.16 -0.26 2.50
C ALA A 39 28.76 -0.19 1.00
N PHE A 40 28.34 0.99 0.54
CA PHE A 40 27.95 1.20 -0.86
C PHE A 40 29.18 1.46 -1.73
N LEU A 41 29.16 0.93 -2.95
CA LEU A 41 30.19 1.12 -3.96
C LEU A 41 29.99 2.44 -4.71
N ARG A 42 28.72 2.74 -5.05
CA ARG A 42 28.34 3.91 -5.84
C ARG A 42 26.85 4.21 -5.71
N MET A 43 26.51 5.43 -6.07
CA MET A 43 25.14 5.89 -6.25
C MET A 43 24.90 6.14 -7.74
N GLU A 44 23.74 5.73 -8.25
CA GLU A 44 23.30 5.96 -9.62
C GLU A 44 21.94 6.65 -9.64
N LEU A 45 21.75 7.65 -10.51
CA LEU A 45 20.46 8.28 -10.73
C LEU A 45 19.68 7.54 -11.83
N ASP A 46 18.41 7.22 -11.58
CA ASP A 46 17.50 6.77 -12.64
C ASP A 46 16.97 7.98 -13.41
N GLU A 47 17.73 8.42 -14.41
CA GLU A 47 17.39 9.56 -15.29
C GLU A 47 16.06 9.35 -16.04
N ARG A 48 15.63 8.10 -16.24
CA ARG A 48 14.37 7.79 -16.94
C ARG A 48 13.16 8.14 -16.08
N ARG A 49 13.26 8.04 -14.76
CA ARG A 49 12.15 8.29 -13.83
C ARG A 49 12.27 9.62 -13.08
N SER A 50 13.46 10.19 -12.99
CA SER A 50 13.74 11.35 -12.13
C SER A 50 13.56 12.69 -12.85
N TYR A 51 13.22 13.73 -12.07
CA TYR A 51 13.18 15.13 -12.48
C TYR A 51 12.35 15.39 -13.75
N LYS A 52 11.24 14.65 -13.90
CA LYS A 52 10.30 14.88 -15.02
C LYS A 52 9.51 16.17 -14.79
N SER A 53 9.26 16.89 -15.87
CA SER A 53 8.48 18.14 -15.81
C SER A 53 7.13 17.89 -15.15
N GLY A 54 6.80 18.67 -14.12
CA GLY A 54 5.55 18.54 -13.35
C GLY A 54 5.50 17.40 -12.32
N ILE A 55 6.51 16.52 -12.26
CA ILE A 55 6.58 15.42 -11.30
C ILE A 55 7.74 15.66 -10.33
N PRO A 56 7.48 16.04 -9.07
CA PRO A 56 8.50 16.40 -8.10
C PRO A 56 9.14 15.14 -7.48
N LYS A 57 9.68 14.24 -8.30
CA LYS A 57 10.27 12.97 -7.84
C LYS A 57 11.68 12.74 -8.40
N ALA A 58 12.52 12.10 -7.60
CA ALA A 58 13.83 11.59 -8.03
C ALA A 58 14.04 10.18 -7.47
N HIS A 59 14.77 9.36 -8.22
CA HIS A 59 14.95 7.94 -7.97
C HIS A 59 16.44 7.61 -8.07
N TYR A 60 17.03 7.18 -6.97
CA TYR A 60 18.43 6.82 -6.88
C TYR A 60 18.59 5.34 -6.54
N LYS A 61 19.71 4.77 -6.96
CA LYS A 61 20.13 3.41 -6.62
C LYS A 61 21.44 3.48 -5.86
N PHE A 62 21.51 2.77 -4.74
CA PHE A 62 22.74 2.58 -4.00
C PHE A 62 23.23 1.16 -4.21
N ILE A 63 24.36 1.01 -4.90
CA ILE A 63 24.92 -0.28 -5.28
C ILE A 63 25.87 -0.76 -4.18
N PHE A 64 25.77 -2.04 -3.79
CA PHE A 64 26.64 -2.67 -2.79
C PHE A 64 26.96 -4.12 -3.17
N ASN A 65 28.02 -4.67 -2.57
CA ASN A 65 28.33 -6.09 -2.67
C ASN A 65 27.56 -6.88 -1.61
N SER A 66 26.68 -7.77 -2.05
CA SER A 66 25.92 -8.65 -1.15
C SER A 66 26.80 -9.79 -0.65
N ASN A 67 26.70 -10.14 0.64
CA ASN A 67 27.32 -11.36 1.17
C ASN A 67 26.53 -12.65 0.84
N PHE A 68 25.32 -12.50 0.31
CA PHE A 68 24.53 -13.63 -0.19
C PHE A 68 24.90 -13.94 -1.64
N PRO A 69 25.41 -15.15 -1.92
CA PRO A 69 25.78 -15.55 -3.27
C PRO A 69 24.56 -15.61 -4.19
N ASN A 70 24.78 -15.48 -5.48
CA ASN A 70 23.77 -15.73 -6.50
C ASN A 70 24.38 -16.50 -7.68
N ARG A 71 23.56 -16.98 -8.61
CA ARG A 71 24.02 -17.58 -9.84
C ARG A 71 23.85 -16.62 -11.02
N ASN A 72 24.82 -16.59 -11.91
CA ASN A 72 24.68 -15.88 -13.18
C ASN A 72 23.82 -16.70 -14.18
N LYS A 73 23.59 -16.16 -15.38
CA LYS A 73 22.79 -16.83 -16.41
C LYS A 73 23.38 -18.17 -16.87
N GLU A 74 24.69 -18.31 -16.75
CA GLU A 74 25.45 -19.51 -17.07
C GLU A 74 25.48 -20.53 -15.91
N GLY A 75 24.83 -20.22 -14.77
CA GLY A 75 24.73 -21.10 -13.61
C GLY A 75 25.92 -21.06 -12.64
N ASN A 76 26.92 -20.23 -12.90
CA ASN A 76 28.11 -20.05 -12.06
C ASN A 76 27.76 -19.27 -10.79
N VAL A 77 28.32 -19.70 -9.66
CA VAL A 77 28.12 -19.04 -8.36
C VAL A 77 28.99 -17.78 -8.29
N ILE A 78 28.36 -16.64 -8.03
CA ILE A 78 28.99 -15.38 -7.68
C ILE A 78 28.87 -15.21 -6.17
N SER A 79 29.99 -15.24 -5.46
CA SER A 79 30.01 -15.15 -3.99
C SER A 79 29.54 -13.80 -3.46
N ASN A 80 29.90 -12.70 -4.15
CA ASN A 80 29.56 -11.33 -3.75
C ASN A 80 28.95 -10.55 -4.91
N PRO A 81 27.71 -10.87 -5.31
CA PRO A 81 27.07 -10.16 -6.42
C PRO A 81 26.74 -8.72 -6.03
N GLU A 82 26.86 -7.81 -6.99
CA GLU A 82 26.32 -6.46 -6.84
C GLU A 82 24.80 -6.52 -6.69
N ARG A 83 24.27 -5.79 -5.73
CA ARG A 83 22.84 -5.56 -5.51
C ARG A 83 22.58 -4.08 -5.31
N GLU A 84 21.32 -3.69 -5.41
CA GLU A 84 20.87 -2.30 -5.27
C GLU A 84 19.86 -2.15 -4.14
N ILE A 85 19.93 -1.02 -3.44
CA ILE A 85 18.86 -0.47 -2.62
C ILE A 85 18.29 0.74 -3.36
N LEU A 86 16.96 0.80 -3.48
CA LEU A 86 16.28 1.89 -4.16
C LEU A 86 15.93 3.00 -3.16
N LEU A 87 16.22 4.24 -3.54
CA LEU A 87 15.83 5.45 -2.81
C LEU A 87 14.91 6.29 -3.70
N ASP A 88 13.65 6.36 -3.31
CA ASP A 88 12.62 7.16 -3.97
C ASP A 88 12.40 8.45 -3.14
N ILE A 89 12.54 9.60 -3.81
CA ILE A 89 12.50 10.93 -3.19
C ILE A 89 11.31 11.69 -3.77
N HIS A 90 10.49 12.24 -2.89
CA HIS A 90 9.41 13.17 -3.25
C HIS A 90 9.75 14.57 -2.72
N PHE A 91 9.88 15.53 -3.63
CA PHE A 91 10.11 16.95 -3.30
C PHE A 91 8.80 17.64 -2.96
N ALA A 92 8.44 17.65 -1.68
CA ALA A 92 7.19 18.25 -1.20
C ALA A 92 7.36 18.74 0.24
N ASP A 93 6.46 19.65 0.64
CA ASP A 93 6.22 19.87 2.06
C ASP A 93 5.53 18.63 2.64
N ASN A 94 5.75 18.35 3.93
CA ASN A 94 5.15 17.19 4.55
C ASN A 94 3.62 17.28 4.52
N GLN A 95 2.99 16.34 3.82
CA GLN A 95 1.54 16.25 3.67
C GLN A 95 0.87 15.40 4.77
N TYR A 96 1.65 14.64 5.54
CA TYR A 96 1.10 13.77 6.58
C TYR A 96 0.64 14.58 7.80
N PRO A 97 -0.61 14.38 8.27
CA PRO A 97 -1.14 15.14 9.41
C PRO A 97 -0.36 14.95 10.71
N THR A 98 0.18 13.75 10.92
CA THR A 98 0.86 13.38 12.16
C THR A 98 2.19 12.72 11.84
N LEU A 99 3.25 13.22 12.49
CA LEU A 99 4.59 12.68 12.45
C LEU A 99 4.98 12.17 13.84
N ILE A 100 5.76 11.10 13.86
CA ILE A 100 6.28 10.48 15.07
C ILE A 100 7.77 10.18 14.91
N ASP A 101 8.50 10.31 16.01
CA ASP A 101 9.90 9.92 16.05
C ASP A 101 10.02 8.45 16.42
N ARG A 102 10.82 7.72 15.65
CA ARG A 102 11.03 6.28 15.81
C ARG A 102 12.52 5.97 15.82
N PRO A 103 13.02 5.25 16.84
CA PRO A 103 14.35 4.70 16.77
C PRO A 103 14.40 3.63 15.68
N ILE A 104 15.45 3.65 14.85
CA ILE A 104 15.78 2.54 13.97
C ILE A 104 16.32 1.43 14.88
N GLN A 105 15.43 0.63 15.44
CA GLN A 105 15.79 -0.48 16.33
C GLN A 105 15.00 -1.72 15.94
N THR A 106 15.71 -2.82 15.66
CA THR A 106 15.10 -4.09 15.24
C THR A 106 15.90 -5.26 15.80
N GLU A 107 15.25 -6.42 15.92
CA GLU A 107 15.91 -7.67 16.30
C GLU A 107 16.96 -8.15 15.27
N TRP A 108 16.97 -7.59 14.06
CA TRP A 108 17.88 -7.98 12.97
C TRP A 108 19.16 -7.14 12.91
N LEU A 109 19.19 -6.01 13.60
CA LEU A 109 20.32 -5.08 13.56
C LEU A 109 21.00 -5.04 14.93
N VAL A 110 22.22 -5.54 14.99
CA VAL A 110 23.11 -5.32 16.13
C VAL A 110 23.73 -3.94 15.98
N GLN A 111 23.47 -3.06 16.93
CA GLN A 111 23.98 -1.69 16.96
C GLN A 111 24.94 -1.52 18.12
N LYS A 112 25.97 -0.69 17.95
CA LYS A 112 26.98 -0.41 18.99
C LYS A 112 26.64 0.81 19.83
N ASP A 113 26.00 1.80 19.20
CA ASP A 113 25.66 3.09 19.78
C ASP A 113 24.13 3.22 19.95
N GLU A 114 23.68 4.34 20.51
CA GLU A 114 22.26 4.67 20.61
C GLU A 114 21.57 4.61 19.23
N PRO A 115 20.35 4.05 19.14
CA PRO A 115 19.64 3.95 17.88
C PRO A 115 19.43 5.32 17.23
N LEU A 116 19.71 5.39 15.92
CA LEU A 116 19.37 6.59 15.14
C LEU A 116 17.86 6.80 15.17
N ILE A 117 17.42 8.01 15.52
CA ILE A 117 16.01 8.39 15.50
C ILE A 117 15.67 8.97 14.12
N VAL A 118 14.56 8.51 13.55
CA VAL A 118 13.99 9.03 12.31
C VAL A 118 12.55 9.47 12.52
N THR A 119 12.15 10.54 11.84
CA THR A 119 10.76 11.00 11.83
C THR A 119 10.01 10.29 10.70
N THR A 120 8.89 9.67 11.03
CA THR A 120 8.00 9.01 10.07
C THR A 120 6.57 9.48 10.25
N PRO A 121 5.71 9.40 9.22
CA PRO A 121 4.28 9.43 9.45
C PRO A 121 3.83 8.31 10.40
N ASP A 122 2.74 8.56 11.11
CA ASP A 122 2.10 7.56 11.95
C ASP A 122 1.28 6.54 11.13
N ILE A 123 0.78 5.50 11.79
CA ILE A 123 -0.01 4.45 11.16
C ILE A 123 -1.28 5.01 10.51
N ASN A 124 -1.96 5.93 11.20
CA ASN A 124 -3.22 6.52 10.74
C ASN A 124 -3.00 7.34 9.46
N SER A 125 -1.86 8.01 9.33
CA SER A 125 -1.49 8.73 8.11
C SER A 125 -1.09 7.78 6.97
N ILE A 126 -0.23 6.80 7.24
CA ILE A 126 0.27 5.87 6.21
C ILE A 126 -0.86 5.04 5.58
N ILE A 127 -1.83 4.56 6.36
CA ILE A 127 -2.92 3.76 5.78
C ILE A 127 -3.77 4.58 4.80
N GLY A 128 -3.94 5.89 5.02
CA GLY A 128 -4.57 6.80 4.07
C GLY A 128 -3.83 6.81 2.73
N ASP A 129 -2.52 6.99 2.77
CA ASP A 129 -1.66 6.99 1.57
C ASP A 129 -1.65 5.65 0.83
N LYS A 130 -1.56 4.53 1.56
CA LYS A 130 -1.64 3.18 0.98
C LYS A 130 -3.00 2.90 0.34
N LEU A 131 -4.08 3.37 0.96
CA LEU A 131 -5.42 3.24 0.38
C LEU A 131 -5.56 4.07 -0.90
N THR A 132 -4.98 5.28 -0.95
CA THR A 132 -4.92 6.09 -2.19
C THR A 132 -4.18 5.35 -3.32
N ALA A 133 -3.14 4.58 -2.99
CA ALA A 133 -2.40 3.80 -3.99
C ALA A 133 -3.13 2.51 -4.42
N PHE A 134 -4.10 2.01 -3.65
CA PHE A 134 -4.94 0.86 -3.97
C PHE A 134 -6.19 1.25 -4.78
N ALA A 135 -5.96 1.87 -5.92
CA ALA A 135 -7.00 2.31 -6.87
C ALA A 135 -6.46 2.22 -8.32
N PRO A 136 -6.39 1.00 -8.90
CA PRO A 136 -5.65 0.74 -10.14
C PRO A 136 -6.24 1.40 -11.40
N ASN A 137 -7.52 1.76 -11.43
CA ASN A 137 -8.10 2.49 -12.57
C ASN A 137 -7.92 4.02 -12.44
N THR A 138 -7.41 4.52 -11.31
CA THR A 138 -7.29 5.96 -11.01
C THR A 138 -5.86 6.33 -10.56
N THR A 139 -5.58 6.45 -9.26
CA THR A 139 -4.29 6.94 -8.73
C THR A 139 -3.22 5.85 -8.61
N GLY A 140 -3.63 4.59 -8.49
CA GLY A 140 -2.77 3.43 -8.29
C GLY A 140 -2.01 2.96 -9.54
N ILE A 141 -1.35 1.81 -9.40
CA ILE A 141 -0.69 1.13 -10.52
C ILE A 141 -1.76 0.56 -11.47
N PRO A 142 -1.75 0.93 -12.77
CA PRO A 142 -2.74 0.42 -13.74
C PRO A 142 -2.68 -1.09 -13.91
N TYR A 143 -3.80 -1.65 -14.34
CA TYR A 143 -3.82 -2.96 -14.98
C TYR A 143 -3.06 -2.91 -16.32
N GLY A 144 -2.52 -4.04 -16.77
CA GLY A 144 -1.90 -4.22 -18.08
C GLY A 144 -0.51 -3.60 -18.23
N VAL A 145 0.21 -3.36 -17.13
CA VAL A 145 1.56 -2.76 -17.13
C VAL A 145 2.63 -3.66 -16.49
N ASP A 146 2.33 -4.96 -16.32
CA ASP A 146 3.22 -5.98 -15.76
C ASP A 146 3.75 -5.62 -14.35
N LYS A 147 2.87 -5.03 -13.53
CA LYS A 147 3.17 -4.59 -12.14
C LYS A 147 2.10 -5.07 -11.16
N GLU A 148 1.52 -6.23 -11.41
CA GLU A 148 0.43 -6.80 -10.61
C GLU A 148 0.83 -6.92 -9.13
N LYS A 149 2.06 -7.39 -8.86
CA LYS A 149 2.62 -7.46 -7.51
C LYS A 149 2.56 -6.12 -6.75
N GLU A 150 2.75 -5.00 -7.44
CA GLU A 150 2.76 -3.68 -6.81
C GLU A 150 1.35 -3.24 -6.35
N ILE A 151 0.29 -3.68 -7.06
CA ILE A 151 -1.10 -3.52 -6.63
C ILE A 151 -1.34 -4.31 -5.33
N LEU A 152 -0.87 -5.56 -5.29
CA LEU A 152 -1.09 -6.45 -4.14
C LEU A 152 -0.27 -6.04 -2.91
N LYS A 153 0.90 -5.41 -3.09
CA LYS A 153 1.63 -4.78 -1.98
C LYS A 153 0.77 -3.74 -1.26
N GLN A 154 0.08 -2.86 -2.00
CA GLN A 154 -0.79 -1.84 -1.40
C GLN A 154 -1.94 -2.50 -0.63
N LEU A 155 -2.59 -3.49 -1.24
CA LEU A 155 -3.69 -4.22 -0.60
C LEU A 155 -3.26 -4.91 0.70
N PHE A 156 -2.11 -5.59 0.67
CA PHE A 156 -1.54 -6.23 1.85
C PHE A 156 -1.27 -5.23 2.97
N ASP A 157 -0.64 -4.09 2.63
CA ASP A 157 -0.31 -3.04 3.59
C ASP A 157 -1.59 -2.46 4.22
N VAL A 158 -2.61 -2.14 3.42
CA VAL A 158 -3.91 -1.68 3.92
C VAL A 158 -4.52 -2.71 4.87
N GLY A 159 -4.51 -4.00 4.50
CA GLY A 159 -5.04 -5.07 5.35
C GLY A 159 -4.33 -5.18 6.70
N CYS A 160 -3.00 -5.02 6.73
CA CYS A 160 -2.22 -5.08 7.96
C CYS A 160 -2.40 -3.83 8.83
N LEU A 161 -2.44 -2.64 8.21
CA LEU A 161 -2.54 -1.38 8.93
C LEU A 161 -3.95 -1.13 9.49
N PHE A 162 -4.98 -1.67 8.84
CA PHE A 162 -6.37 -1.55 9.30
C PHE A 162 -6.54 -1.99 10.75
N ASP A 163 -5.90 -3.10 11.13
CA ASP A 163 -6.03 -3.65 12.49
C ASP A 163 -5.39 -2.74 13.55
N LEU A 164 -4.44 -1.89 13.12
CA LEU A 164 -3.70 -0.93 13.93
C LEU A 164 -4.26 0.49 13.84
N LEU A 165 -5.28 0.73 13.02
CA LEU A 165 -5.92 2.03 12.88
C LEU A 165 -6.64 2.40 14.18
N THR A 166 -6.40 3.64 14.63
CA THR A 166 -6.90 4.16 15.92
C THR A 166 -7.57 5.53 15.80
N ASP A 167 -7.23 6.31 14.77
CA ASP A 167 -7.80 7.65 14.55
C ASP A 167 -8.31 7.78 13.11
N LEU A 168 -9.65 7.82 12.96
CA LEU A 168 -10.31 7.96 11.67
C LEU A 168 -10.19 9.37 11.09
N GLU A 169 -10.05 10.41 11.91
CA GLU A 169 -9.93 11.79 11.43
C GLU A 169 -8.56 12.02 10.79
N ILE A 170 -7.48 11.56 11.44
CA ILE A 170 -6.13 11.60 10.87
C ILE A 170 -6.09 10.78 9.58
N PHE A 171 -6.68 9.58 9.58
CA PHE A 171 -6.78 8.74 8.39
C PHE A 171 -7.51 9.43 7.23
N LYS A 172 -8.72 9.96 7.46
CA LYS A 172 -9.52 10.66 6.45
C LYS A 172 -8.73 11.85 5.89
N LYS A 173 -8.15 12.68 6.76
CA LYS A 173 -7.35 13.84 6.35
C LYS A 173 -6.16 13.43 5.49
N SER A 174 -5.41 12.41 5.92
CA SER A 174 -4.25 11.93 5.17
C SER A 174 -4.64 11.37 3.80
N TYR A 175 -5.72 10.59 3.72
CA TYR A 175 -6.23 10.09 2.45
C TYR A 175 -6.62 11.23 1.50
N LEU A 176 -7.36 12.22 1.99
CA LEU A 176 -7.84 13.34 1.18
C LEU A 176 -6.67 14.15 0.60
N GLU A 177 -5.63 14.41 1.39
CA GLU A 177 -4.44 15.13 0.92
C GLU A 177 -3.61 14.29 -0.07
N SER A 178 -3.34 13.01 0.24
CA SER A 178 -2.65 12.10 -0.69
C SER A 178 -3.41 11.95 -2.02
N ALA A 179 -4.73 11.76 -1.99
CA ALA A 179 -5.53 11.60 -3.19
C ALA A 179 -5.53 12.86 -4.06
N LYS A 180 -5.67 14.05 -3.47
CA LYS A 180 -5.59 15.32 -4.22
C LYS A 180 -4.23 15.47 -4.90
N ALA A 181 -3.13 15.21 -4.19
CA ALA A 181 -1.79 15.31 -4.75
C ALA A 181 -1.58 14.30 -5.90
N GLU A 182 -1.97 13.05 -5.70
CA GLU A 182 -1.79 11.99 -6.70
C GLU A 182 -2.65 12.20 -7.96
N ILE A 183 -3.84 12.82 -7.83
CA ILE A 183 -4.67 13.29 -8.95
C ILE A 183 -3.95 14.40 -9.73
N GLN A 184 -3.40 15.40 -9.04
CA GLN A 184 -2.68 16.51 -9.67
C GLN A 184 -1.44 16.04 -10.45
N TYR A 185 -0.76 15.01 -9.98
CA TYR A 185 0.40 14.44 -10.66
C TYR A 185 0.07 13.57 -11.89
N ARG A 186 -1.23 13.31 -12.15
CA ARG A 186 -1.68 12.42 -13.24
C ARG A 186 -2.79 13.06 -14.10
N PRO A 187 -2.57 14.26 -14.67
CA PRO A 187 -3.58 14.90 -15.50
C PRO A 187 -3.98 14.05 -16.71
N GLU A 188 -3.08 13.19 -17.22
CA GLU A 188 -3.34 12.28 -18.34
C GLU A 188 -4.40 11.22 -18.06
N ARG A 189 -4.68 10.94 -16.77
CA ARG A 189 -5.69 9.95 -16.37
C ARG A 189 -7.10 10.52 -16.27
N ASN A 190 -7.27 11.84 -16.42
CA ASN A 190 -8.57 12.51 -16.38
C ASN A 190 -9.41 12.13 -15.15
N ILE A 191 -8.77 12.05 -13.97
CA ILE A 191 -9.46 11.76 -12.71
C ILE A 191 -10.19 13.02 -12.26
N ILE A 192 -11.51 12.91 -12.10
CA ILE A 192 -12.41 14.06 -11.91
C ILE A 192 -12.51 14.45 -10.43
N SER A 193 -12.42 13.47 -9.53
CA SER A 193 -12.63 13.70 -8.09
C SER A 193 -11.98 12.62 -7.22
N VAL A 194 -11.80 12.94 -5.94
CA VAL A 194 -11.40 11.97 -4.91
C VAL A 194 -12.45 10.86 -4.75
N GLU A 195 -13.73 11.18 -4.93
CA GLU A 195 -14.81 10.21 -4.93
C GLU A 195 -14.60 9.11 -5.99
N GLN A 196 -14.11 9.47 -7.18
CA GLN A 196 -13.79 8.50 -8.23
C GLN A 196 -12.69 7.52 -7.80
N VAL A 197 -11.69 7.99 -7.04
CA VAL A 197 -10.61 7.14 -6.50
C VAL A 197 -11.16 6.16 -5.46
N LEU A 198 -12.02 6.63 -4.56
CA LEU A 198 -12.68 5.79 -3.56
C LEU A 198 -13.56 4.71 -4.20
N ARG A 199 -14.31 5.08 -5.25
CA ARG A 199 -15.14 4.14 -6.01
C ARG A 199 -14.29 3.09 -6.71
N ASP A 200 -13.15 3.46 -7.28
CA ASP A 200 -12.20 2.52 -7.88
C ASP A 200 -11.64 1.51 -6.85
N THR A 201 -11.31 1.96 -5.64
CA THR A 201 -10.94 1.06 -4.53
C THR A 201 -12.06 0.07 -4.21
N ILE A 202 -13.31 0.52 -4.14
CA ILE A 202 -14.46 -0.35 -3.87
C ILE A 202 -14.69 -1.33 -5.03
N ASP A 203 -14.68 -0.87 -6.28
CA ASP A 203 -14.89 -1.69 -7.47
C ASP A 203 -13.80 -2.77 -7.60
N THR A 204 -12.54 -2.40 -7.37
CA THR A 204 -11.43 -3.34 -7.31
C THR A 204 -11.61 -4.35 -6.17
N SER A 205 -12.14 -3.92 -5.01
CA SER A 205 -12.43 -4.82 -3.90
C SER A 205 -13.60 -5.78 -4.20
N ILE A 206 -14.63 -5.33 -4.91
CA ILE A 206 -15.75 -6.16 -5.40
C ILE A 206 -15.23 -7.22 -6.38
N LEU A 207 -14.33 -6.83 -7.29
CA LEU A 207 -13.71 -7.74 -8.25
C LEU A 207 -13.04 -8.92 -7.53
N ILE A 208 -12.27 -8.63 -6.48
CA ILE A 208 -11.60 -9.63 -5.63
C ILE A 208 -12.63 -10.51 -4.89
N ALA A 209 -13.71 -9.93 -4.40
CA ALA A 209 -14.78 -10.67 -3.71
C ALA A 209 -15.55 -11.62 -4.65
N LYS A 210 -15.78 -11.21 -5.91
CA LYS A 210 -16.50 -12.00 -6.93
C LYS A 210 -15.70 -13.22 -7.37
N LYS A 211 -14.38 -13.08 -7.53
CA LYS A 211 -13.44 -14.14 -7.93
C LYS A 211 -13.84 -14.85 -9.23
N ASP A 212 -14.65 -15.91 -9.15
CA ASP A 212 -14.99 -16.80 -10.28
C ASP A 212 -16.34 -16.46 -10.97
N LEU A 213 -17.06 -15.41 -10.53
CA LEU A 213 -18.39 -15.00 -11.06
C LEU A 213 -18.34 -13.90 -12.13
N LEU A 214 -17.18 -13.68 -12.75
CA LEU A 214 -17.00 -12.55 -13.65
C LEU A 214 -17.60 -12.86 -15.02
N ASN A 215 -18.59 -12.06 -15.42
CA ASN A 215 -19.43 -12.31 -16.59
C ASN A 215 -18.90 -11.65 -17.87
N ASN A 216 -17.98 -10.68 -17.75
CA ASN A 216 -17.35 -10.01 -18.89
C ASN A 216 -15.84 -10.25 -18.91
N ASP A 217 -15.24 -10.16 -20.09
CA ASP A 217 -13.84 -10.52 -20.29
C ASP A 217 -12.86 -9.48 -19.73
N ILE A 218 -13.28 -8.23 -19.60
CA ILE A 218 -12.47 -7.15 -19.00
C ILE A 218 -12.22 -7.45 -17.52
N ASP A 219 -13.29 -7.76 -16.78
CA ASP A 219 -13.18 -8.10 -15.35
C ASP A 219 -12.39 -9.39 -15.16
N LYS A 220 -12.58 -10.40 -16.02
CA LYS A 220 -11.78 -11.64 -15.97
C LYS A 220 -10.28 -11.35 -16.16
N ALA A 221 -9.92 -10.47 -17.09
CA ALA A 221 -8.53 -10.06 -17.32
C ALA A 221 -7.95 -9.33 -16.10
N LYS A 222 -8.68 -8.34 -15.56
CA LYS A 222 -8.27 -7.62 -14.34
C LYS A 222 -8.10 -8.56 -13.15
N PHE A 223 -9.04 -9.51 -12.96
CA PHE A 223 -8.93 -10.47 -11.88
C PHE A 223 -7.78 -11.47 -12.09
N HIS A 224 -7.49 -11.85 -13.34
CA HIS A 224 -6.33 -12.66 -13.66
C HIS A 224 -5.03 -11.95 -13.25
N GLU A 225 -4.90 -10.65 -13.54
CA GLU A 225 -3.79 -9.84 -13.07
C GLU A 225 -3.70 -9.82 -11.53
N ILE A 226 -4.81 -9.60 -10.82
CA ILE A 226 -4.81 -9.69 -9.36
C ILE A 226 -4.31 -11.06 -8.86
N ASN A 227 -4.80 -12.15 -9.45
CA ASN A 227 -4.38 -13.50 -9.07
C ASN A 227 -2.89 -13.75 -9.38
N THR A 228 -2.38 -13.23 -10.49
CA THR A 228 -0.95 -13.24 -10.83
C THR A 228 -0.14 -12.48 -9.78
N GLY A 229 -0.58 -11.27 -9.40
CA GLY A 229 0.06 -10.48 -8.37
C GLY A 229 0.08 -11.16 -6.99
N ILE A 230 -1.00 -11.87 -6.60
CA ILE A 230 -1.06 -12.66 -5.36
C ILE A 230 0.06 -13.72 -5.37
N ASN A 231 0.19 -14.46 -6.47
CA ASN A 231 1.21 -15.51 -6.60
C ASN A 231 2.63 -14.95 -6.59
N GLN A 232 2.89 -13.83 -7.29
CA GLN A 232 4.20 -13.17 -7.31
C GLN A 232 4.58 -12.57 -5.94
N PHE A 233 3.61 -12.09 -5.18
CA PHE A 233 3.81 -11.40 -3.92
C PHE A 233 4.12 -12.35 -2.75
N GLY A 234 3.68 -13.61 -2.82
CA GLY A 234 3.80 -14.58 -1.72
C GLY A 234 5.21 -14.70 -1.12
N HIS A 235 6.27 -14.60 -1.93
CA HIS A 235 7.67 -14.69 -1.47
C HIS A 235 8.14 -13.49 -0.63
N PHE A 236 7.41 -12.37 -0.64
CA PHE A 236 7.74 -11.17 0.13
C PHE A 236 7.09 -11.16 1.53
N VAL A 237 6.07 -12.00 1.74
CA VAL A 237 5.36 -12.10 3.02
C VAL A 237 6.28 -12.75 4.04
N TYR A 238 6.50 -12.06 5.17
CA TYR A 238 7.38 -12.54 6.23
C TYR A 238 6.65 -13.46 7.21
N VAL A 239 5.41 -13.09 7.58
CA VAL A 239 4.58 -13.87 8.52
C VAL A 239 3.33 -14.36 7.82
N GLY A 240 3.10 -15.67 7.88
CA GLY A 240 1.89 -16.30 7.37
C GLY A 240 1.91 -16.48 5.86
N LYS A 241 0.74 -16.31 5.23
CA LYS A 241 0.54 -16.44 3.79
C LYS A 241 -0.36 -15.30 3.32
N PHE A 242 -0.29 -14.99 2.02
CA PHE A 242 -1.24 -14.07 1.40
C PHE A 242 -1.76 -14.69 0.12
N GLY A 243 -2.83 -15.49 0.23
CA GLY A 243 -3.56 -16.05 -0.87
C GLY A 243 -4.87 -15.30 -1.14
N ILE A 244 -5.73 -15.89 -1.96
CA ILE A 244 -7.02 -15.28 -2.33
C ILE A 244 -7.93 -14.99 -1.12
N LEU A 245 -7.90 -15.84 -0.08
CA LEU A 245 -8.73 -15.64 1.11
C LEU A 245 -8.27 -14.44 1.92
N GLU A 246 -6.95 -14.29 2.11
CA GLU A 246 -6.37 -13.13 2.79
C GLU A 246 -6.55 -11.85 1.97
N ALA A 247 -6.46 -11.94 0.63
CA ALA A 247 -6.75 -10.82 -0.26
C ALA A 247 -8.23 -10.38 -0.18
N GLN A 248 -9.17 -11.33 -0.03
CA GLN A 248 -10.60 -11.01 0.18
C GLN A 248 -10.86 -10.32 1.52
N VAL A 249 -10.15 -10.70 2.58
CA VAL A 249 -10.23 -9.98 3.87
C VAL A 249 -9.63 -8.58 3.73
N ALA A 250 -8.43 -8.46 3.19
CA ALA A 250 -7.76 -7.17 2.99
C ALA A 250 -8.58 -6.21 2.11
N SER A 251 -9.20 -6.73 1.04
CA SER A 251 -10.03 -5.91 0.15
C SER A 251 -11.36 -5.50 0.80
N SER A 252 -11.95 -6.35 1.64
CA SER A 252 -13.12 -5.95 2.43
C SER A 252 -12.81 -4.82 3.43
N LYS A 253 -11.61 -4.84 4.05
CA LYS A 253 -11.10 -3.77 4.90
C LYS A 253 -10.88 -2.49 4.09
N ALA A 254 -10.27 -2.59 2.91
CA ALA A 254 -10.08 -1.44 2.01
C ALA A 254 -11.41 -0.82 1.56
N ALA A 255 -12.40 -1.64 1.18
CA ALA A 255 -13.73 -1.18 0.83
C ALA A 255 -14.44 -0.49 1.99
N TYR A 256 -14.31 -1.02 3.22
CA TYR A 256 -14.87 -0.39 4.41
C TYR A 256 -14.24 0.97 4.72
N LEU A 257 -12.91 1.08 4.63
CA LEU A 257 -12.21 2.36 4.79
C LEU A 257 -12.62 3.38 3.72
N ALA A 258 -12.77 2.94 2.45
CA ALA A 258 -13.26 3.81 1.39
C ALA A 258 -14.71 4.26 1.65
N ALA A 259 -15.58 3.37 2.15
CA ALA A 259 -16.95 3.69 2.53
C ALA A 259 -17.02 4.71 3.68
N ILE A 260 -16.13 4.60 4.68
CA ILE A 260 -16.00 5.58 5.78
C ILE A 260 -15.74 6.98 5.23
N ILE A 261 -14.81 7.13 4.28
CA ILE A 261 -14.49 8.42 3.67
C ILE A 261 -15.66 8.92 2.81
N LEU A 262 -16.25 8.05 1.97
CA LEU A 262 -17.34 8.42 1.06
C LEU A 262 -18.60 8.92 1.79
N SER A 263 -18.90 8.33 2.94
CA SER A 263 -20.07 8.68 3.76
C SER A 263 -19.79 9.78 4.79
N ASP A 264 -18.56 10.30 4.82
CA ASP A 264 -18.06 11.16 5.90
C ASP A 264 -18.42 10.64 7.30
N TYR A 265 -18.18 9.34 7.50
CA TYR A 265 -18.53 8.67 8.75
C TYR A 265 -17.71 9.22 9.93
N ASN A 266 -18.41 9.54 11.02
CA ASN A 266 -17.85 10.17 12.23
C ASN A 266 -17.99 9.29 13.48
N GLY A 267 -18.34 8.01 13.32
CA GLY A 267 -18.41 7.06 14.43
C GLY A 267 -17.12 6.28 14.64
N GLU A 268 -17.18 5.22 15.46
CA GLU A 268 -16.03 4.37 15.75
C GLU A 268 -15.81 3.29 14.68
N LEU A 269 -14.55 2.98 14.41
CA LEU A 269 -14.18 1.88 13.50
C LEU A 269 -14.66 0.54 14.07
N GLN A 270 -15.63 -0.08 13.38
CA GLN A 270 -16.15 -1.38 13.80
C GLN A 270 -15.17 -2.49 13.38
N LYS A 271 -14.65 -3.24 14.36
CA LYS A 271 -13.75 -4.38 14.13
C LYS A 271 -14.51 -5.70 14.23
N PHE A 272 -14.13 -6.67 13.41
CA PHE A 272 -14.75 -7.98 13.44
C PHE A 272 -14.47 -8.69 14.78
N ASN A 273 -15.51 -9.27 15.37
CA ASN A 273 -15.41 -10.12 16.55
C ASN A 273 -15.99 -11.50 16.23
N LEU A 274 -15.23 -12.55 16.52
CA LEU A 274 -15.64 -13.94 16.31
C LEU A 274 -16.90 -14.32 17.10
N ALA A 275 -17.20 -13.62 18.20
CA ALA A 275 -18.40 -13.84 18.99
C ALA A 275 -19.67 -13.26 18.35
N THR A 276 -19.55 -12.33 17.39
CA THR A 276 -20.71 -11.72 16.72
C THR A 276 -21.42 -12.77 15.85
N PRO A 277 -22.72 -13.05 16.10
CA PRO A 277 -23.48 -14.00 15.31
C PRO A 277 -23.56 -13.59 13.84
N ARG A 278 -23.26 -14.53 12.93
CA ARG A 278 -23.25 -14.27 11.49
C ARG A 278 -24.53 -13.66 10.93
N ILE A 279 -25.66 -14.05 11.50
CA ILE A 279 -26.98 -13.56 11.09
C ILE A 279 -27.10 -12.03 11.21
N GLU A 280 -26.35 -11.40 12.12
CA GLU A 280 -26.40 -9.96 12.38
C GLU A 280 -25.71 -9.12 11.29
N TYR A 281 -24.83 -9.72 10.50
CA TYR A 281 -24.08 -9.04 9.44
C TYR A 281 -24.28 -9.68 8.06
N MET A 282 -25.46 -10.26 7.83
CA MET A 282 -25.89 -10.69 6.50
C MET A 282 -26.37 -9.47 5.70
N ILE A 283 -25.89 -9.34 4.46
CA ILE A 283 -26.22 -8.21 3.58
C ILE A 283 -27.59 -8.43 2.95
N THR A 284 -28.52 -7.51 3.16
CA THR A 284 -29.88 -7.55 2.60
C THR A 284 -30.01 -6.79 1.29
N ASN A 285 -29.14 -5.79 1.05
CA ASN A 285 -29.14 -4.99 -0.17
C ASN A 285 -29.11 -5.90 -1.43
N PRO A 286 -30.11 -5.82 -2.33
CA PRO A 286 -30.22 -6.73 -3.48
C PRO A 286 -29.01 -6.73 -4.42
N GLU A 287 -28.32 -5.61 -4.57
CA GLU A 287 -27.16 -5.48 -5.46
C GLU A 287 -25.92 -6.18 -4.87
N TYR A 288 -25.85 -6.31 -3.54
CA TYR A 288 -24.68 -6.78 -2.82
C TYR A 288 -24.89 -8.09 -2.05
N ASN A 289 -26.11 -8.60 -1.94
CA ASN A 289 -26.42 -9.81 -1.18
C ASN A 289 -25.68 -11.07 -1.70
N PHE A 290 -25.17 -11.05 -2.93
CA PHE A 290 -24.34 -12.12 -3.49
C PHE A 290 -23.06 -12.35 -2.66
N LEU A 291 -22.56 -11.32 -1.99
CA LEU A 291 -21.40 -11.37 -1.10
C LEU A 291 -21.62 -12.33 0.07
N ASN A 292 -22.86 -12.49 0.55
CA ASN A 292 -23.20 -13.46 1.60
C ASN A 292 -22.77 -14.87 1.23
N LYS A 293 -23.02 -15.29 -0.01
CA LYS A 293 -22.63 -16.63 -0.48
C LYS A 293 -21.11 -16.78 -0.59
N ARG A 294 -20.42 -15.69 -0.94
CA ARG A 294 -18.98 -15.68 -1.27
C ARG A 294 -18.08 -15.57 -0.05
N LEU A 295 -18.47 -14.74 0.91
CA LEU A 295 -17.56 -14.31 1.98
C LEU A 295 -17.92 -14.87 3.36
N LYS A 296 -19.11 -15.48 3.53
CA LYS A 296 -19.55 -15.99 4.85
C LYS A 296 -18.60 -17.00 5.51
N PHE A 297 -17.76 -17.67 4.74
CA PHE A 297 -16.78 -18.65 5.25
C PHE A 297 -15.32 -18.17 5.12
N VAL A 298 -15.09 -17.00 4.52
CA VAL A 298 -13.76 -16.41 4.39
C VAL A 298 -13.39 -15.84 5.75
N ALA A 299 -12.29 -16.36 6.34
CA ALA A 299 -11.82 -15.98 7.68
C ALA A 299 -12.96 -15.97 8.72
N GLN A 300 -13.75 -17.06 8.77
CA GLN A 300 -14.87 -17.22 9.70
C GLN A 300 -16.00 -16.18 9.56
N GLY A 301 -16.00 -15.42 8.46
CA GLY A 301 -17.00 -14.37 8.17
C GLY A 301 -16.47 -12.95 8.32
N GLU A 302 -15.18 -12.77 8.67
CA GLU A 302 -14.54 -11.45 8.79
C GLU A 302 -14.72 -10.60 7.52
N ALA A 303 -14.45 -11.19 6.34
CA ALA A 303 -14.59 -10.47 5.09
C ALA A 303 -16.04 -10.03 4.82
N LEU A 304 -17.01 -10.86 5.20
CA LEU A 304 -18.43 -10.51 5.05
C LEU A 304 -18.83 -9.38 6.01
N PHE A 305 -18.32 -9.41 7.24
CA PHE A 305 -18.58 -8.38 8.24
C PHE A 305 -18.16 -7.00 7.74
N TYR A 306 -16.95 -6.84 7.21
CA TYR A 306 -16.49 -5.53 6.72
C TYR A 306 -17.26 -5.06 5.48
N TRP A 307 -17.67 -5.97 4.59
CA TRP A 307 -18.59 -5.61 3.50
C TRP A 307 -19.96 -5.17 4.02
N PHE A 308 -20.51 -5.83 5.04
CA PHE A 308 -21.75 -5.40 5.67
C PHE A 308 -21.64 -3.97 6.23
N GLN A 309 -20.53 -3.66 6.92
CA GLN A 309 -20.28 -2.30 7.39
C GLN A 309 -20.18 -1.30 6.22
N ALA A 310 -19.40 -1.63 5.18
CA ALA A 310 -19.23 -0.78 4.00
C ALA A 310 -20.57 -0.48 3.30
N ILE A 311 -21.39 -1.50 3.07
CA ILE A 311 -22.69 -1.35 2.40
C ILE A 311 -23.67 -0.54 3.24
N ASN A 312 -23.70 -0.75 4.56
CA ASN A 312 -24.56 0.05 5.44
C ASN A 312 -24.18 1.53 5.45
N LEU A 313 -22.90 1.87 5.29
CA LEU A 313 -22.46 3.26 5.20
C LEU A 313 -22.81 3.91 3.85
N ILE A 314 -22.61 3.19 2.74
CA ILE A 314 -22.84 3.75 1.39
C ILE A 314 -24.32 3.80 1.05
N TYR A 315 -25.09 2.80 1.48
CA TYR A 315 -26.48 2.58 1.11
C TYR A 315 -27.42 2.66 2.29
N THR A 316 -27.14 3.55 3.25
CA THR A 316 -28.08 3.85 4.33
C THR A 316 -29.43 4.19 3.69
N GLU A 317 -30.40 3.26 3.75
CA GLU A 317 -31.81 3.64 3.65
C GLU A 317 -31.99 4.71 4.72
N ASN A 318 -32.56 5.87 4.35
CA ASN A 318 -32.99 6.88 5.33
C ASN A 318 -33.71 6.16 6.48
N ARG A 319 -33.02 5.95 7.59
CA ARG A 319 -33.57 5.31 8.79
C ARG A 319 -34.26 6.35 9.64
#